data_AF-A0A521QR16-F1
#
_entry.id   AF-A0A521QR16-F1
#
_cell.length_a   1.000
_cell.length_b   1.000
_cell.length_c   1.000
_cell.angle_alpha   90.00
_cell.angle_beta   90.00
_cell.angle_gamma   90.00
#
_symmetry.space_group_name_H-M   'P 1'
#
loop_
_entity.id
_entity.type
_entity.pdbx_description
1 polymer ?
#
loop_
_entity_poly.entity_id
_entity_poly.type
_entity_poly.pdbx_seq_one_letter_code
_entity_poly.pdbx_strand_id
1 'polypeptide(L)' 'MLDHAREAVSMVQGRTRTDLDTDRLLNLALVRLLEIIGEAAGRVAKEERDLYPDISWPEIVSLRNRLIHGY' A
#
# COMPACT_ATOMS: atom_id res chain seq x y z
N MET A 1 7.51 -4.37 4.93
CA MET A 1 6.93 -3.08 4.49
C MET A 1 7.76 -2.47 3.36
N LEU A 2 9.04 -2.11 3.61
CA LEU A 2 9.91 -1.47 2.61
C LEU A 2 10.03 -2.24 1.29
N ASP A 3 10.27 -3.56 1.35
CA ASP A 3 10.47 -4.36 0.14
C ASP A 3 9.22 -4.41 -0.73
N HIS A 4 8.03 -4.52 -0.12
CA HIS A 4 6.76 -4.54 -0.86
C HIS A 4 6.40 -3.17 -1.42
N ALA A 5 6.79 -2.09 -0.75
CA ALA A 5 6.65 -0.74 -1.30
C ALA A 5 7.55 -0.57 -2.54
N ARG A 6 8.80 -1.05 -2.46
CA ARG A 6 9.74 -1.04 -3.61
C ARG A 6 9.24 -1.90 -4.76
N GLU A 7 8.70 -3.08 -4.47
CA GLU A 7 8.11 -3.97 -5.46
C GLU A 7 6.91 -3.33 -6.14
N ALA A 8 5.98 -2.73 -5.38
CA ALA A 8 4.83 -2.03 -5.94
C ALA A 8 5.27 -0.88 -6.86
N VAL A 9 6.28 -0.09 -6.45
CA VAL A 9 6.86 0.97 -7.30
C VAL A 9 7.47 0.39 -8.57
N SER A 10 8.25 -0.69 -8.47
CA SER A 10 8.86 -1.37 -9.61
C SER A 10 7.81 -1.87 -10.62
N MET A 11 6.73 -2.48 -10.14
CA MET A 11 5.65 -3.02 -10.99
C MET A 11 4.90 -1.96 -11.78
N VAL A 12 4.83 -0.73 -11.27
CA VAL A 12 4.17 0.40 -11.94
C VAL A 12 5.12 1.26 -12.78
N GLN A 13 6.44 0.98 -12.78
CA GLN A 13 7.37 1.74 -13.61
C GLN A 13 7.01 1.59 -15.10
N GLY A 14 6.90 2.73 -15.79
CA GLY A 14 6.51 2.76 -17.21
C GLY A 14 5.04 2.40 -17.48
N ARG A 15 4.22 2.18 -16.44
CA ARG A 15 2.78 1.95 -16.54
C ARG A 15 2.02 3.26 -16.40
N THR A 16 0.81 3.27 -16.91
CA THR A 16 -0.18 4.34 -16.79
C THR A 16 -1.31 3.90 -15.87
N ARG A 17 -2.19 4.85 -15.49
CA ARG A 17 -3.39 4.52 -14.72
C ARG A 17 -4.30 3.55 -15.48
N THR A 18 -4.42 3.70 -16.81
CA THR A 18 -5.28 2.85 -17.64
C THR A 18 -4.84 1.39 -17.62
N ASP A 19 -3.55 1.12 -17.46
CA ASP A 19 -3.04 -0.25 -17.32
C ASP A 19 -3.66 -0.97 -16.11
N LEU A 20 -4.03 -0.24 -15.04
CA LEU A 20 -4.70 -0.84 -13.88
C LEU A 20 -6.15 -1.25 -14.14
N ASP A 21 -6.80 -0.68 -15.16
CA ASP A 21 -8.17 -1.02 -15.56
C ASP A 21 -8.18 -2.21 -16.52
N THR A 22 -7.13 -2.36 -17.33
CA THR A 22 -7.04 -3.40 -18.37
C THR A 22 -6.19 -4.61 -17.98
N ASP A 23 -5.23 -4.45 -17.07
CA ASP A 23 -4.38 -5.53 -16.56
C ASP A 23 -4.85 -5.97 -15.16
N ARG A 24 -5.68 -7.01 -15.15
CA ARG A 24 -6.25 -7.55 -13.91
C ARG A 24 -5.19 -8.14 -12.98
N LEU A 25 -4.10 -8.69 -13.52
CA LEU A 25 -3.04 -9.29 -12.71
C LEU A 25 -2.22 -8.20 -12.01
N LEU A 26 -1.87 -7.13 -12.72
CA LEU A 26 -1.22 -5.96 -12.13
C LEU A 26 -2.07 -5.36 -11.02
N ASN A 27 -3.37 -5.19 -11.27
CA ASN A 27 -4.31 -4.68 -10.27
C ASN A 27 -4.33 -5.55 -9.00
N LEU A 28 -4.52 -6.87 -9.15
CA LEU A 28 -4.54 -7.80 -8.02
C LEU A 28 -3.23 -7.81 -7.24
N ALA A 29 -2.09 -7.80 -7.95
CA ALA A 29 -0.79 -7.77 -7.32
C ALA A 29 -0.58 -6.49 -6.49
N LEU A 30 -0.94 -5.32 -7.04
CA LEU A 30 -0.81 -4.05 -6.33
C LEU A 30 -1.74 -3.98 -5.12
N VAL A 31 -3.00 -4.43 -5.24
CA VAL A 31 -3.90 -4.53 -4.09
C VAL A 31 -3.27 -5.36 -2.98
N ARG A 32 -2.71 -6.53 -3.32
CA ARG A 32 -2.08 -7.41 -2.34
C ARG A 32 -0.87 -6.76 -1.66
N LEU A 33 -0.02 -6.09 -2.43
CA LEU A 33 1.16 -5.40 -1.87
C LEU A 33 0.72 -4.27 -0.92
N LEU A 34 -0.29 -3.49 -1.29
CA LEU A 34 -0.83 -2.40 -0.47
C LEU A 34 -1.50 -2.90 0.81
N GLU A 35 -2.21 -4.04 0.76
CA GLU A 35 -2.76 -4.69 1.96
C GLU A 35 -1.65 -5.05 2.96
N ILE A 36 -0.57 -5.67 2.50
CA ILE A 36 0.54 -6.09 3.37
C ILE A 36 1.25 -4.86 3.95
N ILE A 37 1.43 -3.79 3.16
CA ILE A 37 2.01 -2.53 3.62
C ILE A 37 1.14 -1.92 4.72
N GLY A 38 -0.19 -1.84 4.53
CA GLY A 38 -1.11 -1.28 5.50
C GLY A 38 -1.22 -2.11 6.78
N GLU A 39 -1.23 -3.43 6.67
CA GLU A 39 -1.17 -4.35 7.81
C GLU A 39 0.13 -4.16 8.61
N ALA A 40 1.27 -4.07 7.93
CA ALA A 40 2.56 -3.84 8.58
C ALA A 40 2.59 -2.47 9.30
N ALA A 41 2.09 -1.42 8.66
CA ALA A 41 1.97 -0.08 9.25
C ALA A 41 1.06 -0.05 10.49
N GLY A 42 0.00 -0.86 10.49
CA GLY A 42 -0.92 -0.98 11.64
C GLY A 42 -0.31 -1.70 12.84
N ARG A 43 0.72 -2.54 12.61
CA ARG A 43 1.46 -3.26 13.66
C ARG A 43 2.63 -2.46 14.24
N VAL A 44 3.01 -1.34 13.63
CA VAL A 44 3.99 -0.43 14.22
C VAL A 44 3.34 0.26 15.41
N ALA A 45 3.98 0.18 16.57
CA ALA A 45 3.48 0.79 17.79
C ALA A 45 3.43 2.31 17.67
N LYS A 46 2.54 2.93 18.46
CA LYS A 46 2.21 4.35 18.29
C LYS A 46 3.43 5.22 18.57
N GLU A 47 4.19 4.86 19.59
CA GLU A 47 5.39 5.53 20.04
C GLU A 47 6.43 5.60 18.91
N GLU A 48 6.64 4.51 18.16
CA GLU A 48 7.52 4.50 16.99
C GLU A 48 6.96 5.32 15.83
N ARG A 49 5.66 5.31 15.59
CA ARG A 49 5.04 6.12 14.53
C ARG A 49 5.18 7.62 14.82
N ASP A 50 5.05 8.01 16.09
CA ASP A 50 5.19 9.39 16.54
C ASP A 50 6.64 9.91 16.36
N LEU A 51 7.64 9.01 16.28
CA LEU A 51 9.02 9.38 15.91
C LEU A 51 9.20 9.70 14.42
N TYR A 52 8.27 9.27 13.56
CA TYR A 52 8.32 9.48 12.11
C TYR A 52 7.02 10.12 11.59
N PRO A 53 6.71 11.37 11.98
CA PRO A 53 5.46 12.04 11.63
C PRO A 53 5.35 12.39 10.14
N ASP A 54 6.47 12.44 9.42
CA ASP A 54 6.49 12.67 7.96
C ASP A 54 5.88 11.52 7.16
N ILE A 55 5.74 10.34 7.77
CA ILE A 55 5.04 9.21 7.17
C ILE A 55 3.57 9.33 7.53
N SER A 56 2.69 9.34 6.52
CA SER A 56 1.23 9.34 6.70
C SER A 56 0.68 8.01 7.24
N TRP A 57 1.08 7.61 8.46
CA TRP A 57 0.67 6.35 9.07
C TRP A 57 -0.85 6.12 9.07
N PRO A 58 -1.70 7.12 9.42
CA PRO A 58 -3.15 6.91 9.45
C PRO A 58 -3.71 6.59 8.06
N GLU A 59 -3.17 7.20 7.00
CA GLU A 59 -3.58 6.98 5.61
C GLU A 59 -3.16 5.59 5.12
N ILE A 60 -1.94 5.16 5.45
CA ILE A 60 -1.43 3.83 5.08
C ILE A 60 -2.24 2.72 5.75
N VAL A 61 -2.60 2.91 7.03
CA VAL A 61 -3.45 1.95 7.75
C VAL A 61 -4.89 1.95 7.22
N SER A 62 -5.46 3.14 6.96
CA SER A 62 -6.83 3.24 6.45
C SER A 62 -6.97 2.69 5.03
N LEU A 63 -5.93 2.78 4.20
CA LEU A 63 -5.89 2.21 2.87
C LEU A 63 -6.20 0.71 2.87
N ARG A 64 -5.63 -0.06 3.79
CA ARG A 64 -5.91 -1.50 3.93
C ARG A 64 -7.38 -1.75 4.24
N ASN A 65 -7.99 -0.93 5.11
CA ASN A 65 -9.40 -1.05 5.43
C ASN A 65 -10.28 -0.77 4.20
N ARG A 66 -9.93 0.26 3.43
CA ARG A 66 -10.62 0.60 2.19
C ARG A 66 -10.52 -0.50 1.12
N LEU A 67 -9.33 -1.08 0.95
CA LEU A 67 -9.09 -2.14 -0.05
C LEU A 67 -9.82 -3.46 0.28
N ILE A 68 -9.93 -3.80 1.56
CA ILE A 68 -10.59 -5.04 2.01
C ILE A 68 -12.11 -4.90 2.05
N HIS A 69 -12.60 -3.71 2.41
CA HIS A 69 -14.02 -3.50 2.63
C HIS A 69 -14.75 -2.84 1.46
N GLY A 70 -14.03 -2.25 0.49
CA GLY A 70 -14.59 -1.78 -0.77
C GLY A 70 -15.37 -0.45 -0.70
N TYR A 71 -15.25 0.33 0.38
CA TYR A 71 -15.90 1.65 0.52
C TYR A 71 -14.91 2.81 0.52
#